data_AF-A0A519Y919-F1
#
_entry.id   AF-A0A519Y919-F1
#
_cell.length_a   1.000
_cell.length_b   1.000
_cell.length_c   1.000
_cell.angle_alpha   90.00
_cell.angle_beta   90.00
_cell.angle_gamma   90.00
#
_symmetry.space_group_name_H-M   'P 1'
#
loop_
_entity.id
_entity.type
_entity.pdbx_description
1 polymer ?
#
loop_
_entity_poly.entity_id
_entity_poly.type
_entity_poly.pdbx_seq_one_letter_code
_entity_poly.pdbx_strand_id
1 'polypeptide(L)'
;MNRTAYFLLLTLGLGACSKLPDTAATEEAGTTKKFSLSDQTLKELAFDTVRLEPVRSEQSFSGQVVTNGDKTAKIFPLVGGVVEKLNVELGDHVTAGQVLAVVRSGEIADVQNQNSTAGTD
;
A
#
# COMPACT_ATOMS: atom_id res chain seq x y z
N MET A 1 4.85 -57.20 20.39
CA MET A 1 5.96 -58.08 20.80
C MET A 1 7.25 -57.83 19.98
N ASN A 2 7.54 -56.61 19.48
CA ASN A 2 8.66 -56.36 18.54
C ASN A 2 9.57 -55.18 18.95
N ARG A 3 9.51 -54.73 20.21
CA ARG A 3 10.27 -53.56 20.70
C ARG A 3 11.60 -53.92 21.37
N THR A 4 11.73 -55.16 21.86
CA THR A 4 12.97 -55.70 22.45
C THR A 4 13.98 -56.15 21.39
N ALA A 5 13.55 -56.44 20.16
CA ALA A 5 14.42 -56.81 19.05
C ALA A 5 15.31 -55.65 18.57
N TYR A 6 14.82 -54.40 18.65
CA TYR A 6 15.60 -53.22 18.29
C TYR A 6 16.70 -52.89 19.30
N PHE A 7 16.51 -53.25 20.58
CA PHE A 7 17.50 -53.01 21.62
C PHE A 7 18.69 -53.97 21.53
N LEU A 8 18.46 -55.19 21.01
CA LEU A 8 19.51 -56.19 20.77
C LEU A 8 20.35 -55.89 19.50
N LEU A 9 19.81 -55.09 18.56
CA LEU A 9 20.49 -54.68 17.33
C LEU A 9 21.39 -53.45 17.52
N LEU A 10 21.22 -52.70 18.62
CA LEU A 10 22.04 -51.52 18.94
C LEU A 10 23.34 -51.86 19.69
N THR A 11 23.40 -53.00 20.38
CA THR A 11 24.57 -53.41 21.18
C THR A 11 25.64 -54.16 20.38
N LEU A 12 25.37 -54.56 19.14
CA LEU A 12 26.33 -55.27 18.28
C LEU A 12 27.26 -54.35 17.48
N GLY A 13 27.08 -53.02 17.57
CA GLY A 13 27.86 -52.03 16.82
C GLY A 13 29.16 -51.55 17.47
N LEU A 14 29.41 -51.87 18.75
CA LEU A 14 30.57 -51.35 19.50
C LEU A 14 31.75 -52.35 19.63
N GLY A 15 31.78 -53.42 18.84
CA GLY A 15 32.72 -54.54 19.00
C GLY A 15 33.80 -54.72 17.93
N ALA A 16 34.11 -53.73 17.09
CA ALA A 16 35.16 -53.85 16.06
C ALA A 16 36.35 -52.89 16.31
N CYS A 17 37.29 -53.37 17.13
CA CYS A 17 38.74 -53.14 17.08
C CYS A 17 39.32 -53.01 15.64
N SER A 18 40.49 -52.45 15.32
CA SER A 18 41.63 -51.90 16.05
C SER A 18 42.68 -51.47 15.01
N LYS A 19 43.17 -50.21 15.05
CA LYS A 19 44.48 -49.80 14.52
C LYS A 19 44.94 -48.49 15.20
N LEU A 20 46.00 -48.59 16.00
CA LEU A 20 46.92 -47.51 16.38
C LEU A 20 48.03 -47.42 15.29
N PRO A 21 48.95 -46.43 15.32
CA PRO A 21 48.79 -44.98 15.31
C PRO A 21 49.66 -44.39 14.19
N ASP A 22 49.07 -43.84 13.12
CA ASP A 22 49.86 -43.14 12.09
C ASP A 22 49.83 -41.63 12.34
N THR A 23 50.99 -41.16 12.82
CA THR A 23 51.72 -39.99 12.31
C THR A 23 50.98 -38.65 12.29
N ALA A 24 51.38 -37.80 13.23
CA ALA A 24 51.25 -36.37 13.15
C ALA A 24 51.75 -35.84 11.79
N ALA A 25 50.85 -35.26 11.01
CA ALA A 25 51.15 -34.31 9.95
C ALA A 25 49.95 -33.36 9.80
N THR A 26 50.02 -32.27 10.57
CA THR A 26 49.60 -30.92 10.19
C THR A 26 48.18 -30.78 9.63
N GLU A 27 47.23 -30.57 10.54
CA GLU A 27 46.09 -29.72 10.24
C GLU A 27 46.62 -28.31 9.94
N GLU A 28 46.65 -27.94 8.66
CA GLU A 28 46.76 -26.56 8.21
C GLU A 28 45.48 -25.82 8.65
N ALA A 29 45.43 -25.47 9.94
CA ALA A 29 44.59 -24.41 10.44
C ALA A 29 45.09 -23.13 9.77
N GLY A 30 44.46 -22.78 8.64
CA GLY A 30 44.67 -21.51 7.95
C GLY A 30 44.67 -20.40 8.99
N THR A 31 45.85 -19.83 9.23
CA THR A 31 46.07 -18.80 10.23
C THR A 31 45.31 -17.57 9.77
N THR A 32 44.09 -17.40 10.26
CA THR A 32 43.38 -16.14 10.21
C THR A 32 44.29 -15.14 10.92
N LYS A 33 44.97 -14.28 10.15
CA LYS A 33 45.78 -13.19 10.70
C LYS A 33 44.90 -12.45 11.70
N LYS A 34 45.14 -12.64 12.99
CA LYS A 34 44.46 -11.90 14.06
C LYS A 34 44.82 -10.44 13.83
N PHE A 35 43.86 -9.66 13.36
CA PHE A 35 44.01 -8.23 13.25
C PHE A 35 44.26 -7.67 14.66
N SER A 36 45.45 -7.13 14.90
CA SER A 36 45.87 -6.59 16.20
C SER A 36 46.15 -5.10 16.07
N LEU A 37 45.48 -4.31 16.91
CA LEU A 37 45.67 -2.86 16.98
C LEU A 37 46.64 -2.50 18.11
N SER A 38 47.29 -1.34 17.99
CA SER A 38 48.12 -0.80 19.07
C SER A 38 47.24 -0.28 20.21
N ASP A 39 47.75 -0.31 21.45
CA ASP A 39 47.00 0.12 22.64
C ASP A 39 46.60 1.60 22.60
N GLN A 40 47.39 2.44 21.93
CA GLN A 40 47.04 3.85 21.71
C GLN A 40 45.82 3.96 20.78
N THR A 41 45.81 3.17 19.71
CA THR A 41 44.68 3.09 18.78
C THR A 41 43.42 2.56 19.47
N LEU A 42 43.53 1.58 20.37
CA LEU A 42 42.38 1.06 21.12
C LEU A 42 41.77 2.07 22.10
N LYS A 43 42.58 2.96 22.68
CA LYS A 43 42.11 3.98 23.62
C LYS A 43 41.36 5.13 22.94
N GLU A 44 41.66 5.38 21.67
CA GLU A 44 41.04 6.45 20.89
C GLU A 44 39.80 5.98 20.11
N LEU A 45 39.54 4.67 20.06
CA LEU A 45 38.40 4.10 19.33
C LEU A 45 37.11 4.15 20.15
N ALA A 46 36.05 4.66 19.52
CA ALA A 46 34.68 4.55 20.01
C ALA A 46 33.98 3.35 19.35
N PHE A 47 33.43 2.46 20.16
CA PHE A 47 32.64 1.32 19.70
C PHE A 47 31.16 1.57 19.92
N ASP A 48 30.35 1.23 18.92
CA ASP A 48 28.90 1.21 19.04
C ASP A 48 28.36 -0.22 18.94
N THR A 49 27.27 -0.49 19.65
CA THR A 49 26.63 -1.80 19.73
C THR A 49 25.63 -1.98 18.59
N VAL A 50 25.65 -3.15 17.95
CA VAL A 50 24.60 -3.49 16.97
C VAL A 50 23.26 -3.69 17.64
N ARG A 51 22.20 -3.13 17.05
CA ARG A 51 20.82 -3.28 17.49
C ARG A 51 19.96 -3.80 16.35
N LEU A 52 19.09 -4.75 16.65
CA LEU A 52 18.04 -5.19 15.74
C LEU A 52 16.85 -4.25 15.89
N GLU A 53 16.57 -3.45 14.87
CA GLU A 53 15.42 -2.55 14.83
C GLU A 53 14.56 -2.82 13.60
N PRO A 54 13.22 -2.62 13.70
CA PRO A 54 12.34 -2.73 12.55
C PRO A 54 12.71 -1.68 11.49
N VAL A 55 12.91 -2.13 10.26
CA VAL A 55 13.17 -1.23 9.12
C VAL A 55 11.90 -0.43 8.85
N ARG A 56 11.98 0.89 9.04
CA ARG A 56 10.91 1.82 8.67
C ARG A 56 11.24 2.40 7.30
N SER A 57 10.35 2.17 6.35
CA SER A 57 10.37 2.87 5.06
C SER A 57 9.34 3.98 5.14
N GLU A 58 9.81 5.22 5.01
CA GLU A 58 8.94 6.38 4.90
C GLU A 58 8.80 6.74 3.42
N GLN A 59 7.57 6.89 2.97
CA GLN A 59 7.26 7.31 1.62
C GLN A 59 6.28 8.47 1.68
N SER A 60 6.67 9.58 1.07
CA SER A 60 5.80 10.75 0.93
C SER A 60 4.99 10.63 -0.34
N PHE A 61 3.67 10.74 -0.20
CA PHE A 61 2.74 10.78 -1.33
C PHE A 61 2.13 12.16 -1.42
N SER A 62 2.12 12.72 -2.64
CA SER A 62 1.32 13.89 -2.93
C SER A 62 -0.13 13.47 -3.16
N GLY A 63 -1.06 14.24 -2.61
CA GLY A 63 -2.49 14.08 -2.81
C GLY A 63 -3.13 15.42 -3.11
N GLN A 64 -4.25 15.40 -3.82
CA GLN A 64 -5.07 16.58 -4.07
C GLN A 64 -6.41 16.42 -3.36
N VAL A 65 -6.87 17.50 -2.72
CA VAL A 65 -8.23 17.57 -2.18
C VAL A 65 -9.18 17.83 -3.35
N VAL A 66 -10.07 16.86 -3.60
CA VAL A 66 -11.12 16.94 -4.64
C VAL A 66 -12.49 16.79 -4.02
N THR A 67 -13.51 17.30 -4.71
CA THR A 67 -14.91 17.14 -4.29
C THR A 67 -15.32 15.68 -4.33
N ASN A 68 -16.15 15.26 -3.36
CA ASN A 68 -16.73 13.93 -3.38
C ASN A 68 -17.74 13.83 -4.55
N GLY A 69 -17.46 12.95 -5.52
CA GLY A 69 -18.29 12.73 -6.70
C GLY A 69 -19.72 12.29 -6.36
N ASP A 70 -19.90 11.49 -5.31
CA ASP A 70 -21.22 11.02 -4.86
C ASP A 70 -22.08 12.15 -4.27
N LYS A 71 -21.45 13.26 -3.87
CA LYS A 71 -22.10 14.46 -3.33
C LYS A 71 -22.06 15.64 -4.29
N THR A 72 -21.62 15.44 -5.53
CA THR A 72 -21.48 16.51 -6.53
C THR A 72 -22.37 16.21 -7.73
N ALA A 73 -23.44 16.99 -7.91
CA ALA A 73 -24.32 16.90 -9.08
C ALA A 73 -23.99 18.01 -10.09
N LYS A 74 -23.76 17.63 -11.34
CA LYS A 74 -23.67 18.59 -12.46
C LYS A 74 -25.06 18.72 -13.09
N ILE A 75 -25.63 19.91 -13.02
CA ILE A 75 -26.98 20.19 -13.52
C ILE A 75 -26.90 20.78 -14.92
N PHE A 76 -27.66 20.21 -15.84
CA PHE A 76 -27.81 20.71 -17.20
C PHE A 76 -29.30 20.86 -17.53
N PRO A 77 -29.70 21.92 -18.25
CA PRO A 77 -31.07 22.05 -18.70
C PRO A 77 -31.40 20.94 -19.70
N LEU A 78 -32.64 20.43 -19.63
CA LEU A 78 -33.13 19.38 -20.53
C LEU A 78 -33.36 19.88 -21.96
N VAL A 79 -33.57 21.18 -22.12
CA VAL A 79 -33.91 21.85 -23.38
C VAL A 79 -33.01 23.05 -23.59
N GLY A 80 -32.81 23.40 -24.87
CA GLY A 80 -32.13 24.64 -25.24
C GLY A 80 -32.97 25.87 -24.90
N GLY A 81 -32.31 27.02 -24.77
CA GLY A 81 -33.00 28.28 -24.49
C GLY A 81 -32.08 29.42 -24.07
N VAL A 82 -32.70 30.55 -23.74
CA VAL A 82 -32.01 31.75 -23.22
C VAL A 82 -32.30 31.87 -21.72
N VAL A 83 -31.26 32.14 -20.93
CA VAL A 83 -31.41 32.37 -19.48
C VAL A 83 -32.10 33.72 -19.26
N GLU A 84 -33.27 33.71 -18.63
CA GLU A 84 -33.99 34.94 -18.26
C GLU A 84 -33.56 35.49 -16.90
N LYS A 85 -33.31 34.57 -15.96
CA LYS A 85 -32.96 34.91 -14.59
C LYS A 85 -31.96 33.91 -14.03
N LEU A 86 -30.95 34.41 -13.36
CA LEU A 86 -29.99 33.64 -12.57
C LEU A 86 -30.16 34.04 -11.11
N ASN A 87 -30.37 33.06 -10.22
CA ASN A 87 -30.65 33.30 -8.80
C ASN A 87 -29.45 32.99 -7.89
N VAL A 88 -28.35 32.47 -8.44
CA VAL A 88 -27.19 31.99 -7.68
C VAL A 88 -25.89 32.33 -8.40
N GLU A 89 -24.82 32.52 -7.63
CA GLU A 89 -23.46 32.74 -8.10
C GLU A 89 -22.49 31.66 -7.60
N LEU A 90 -21.26 31.68 -8.13
CA LEU A 90 -20.22 30.73 -7.72
C LEU A 90 -19.82 30.96 -6.27
N GLY A 91 -19.99 29.93 -5.45
CA GLY A 91 -19.68 29.97 -4.01
C GLY A 91 -20.92 30.06 -3.12
N ASP A 92 -22.10 30.32 -3.70
CA ASP A 92 -23.35 30.33 -2.95
C ASP A 92 -23.71 28.95 -2.43
N HIS A 93 -24.21 28.90 -1.20
CA HIS A 93 -24.77 27.69 -0.63
C HIS A 93 -26.20 27.47 -1.13
N VAL A 94 -26.47 26.30 -1.70
CA VAL A 94 -27.79 25.96 -2.25
C VAL A 94 -28.34 24.70 -1.60
N THR A 95 -29.67 24.61 -1.54
CA THR A 95 -30.39 23.45 -0.99
C THR A 95 -31.17 22.70 -2.05
N ALA A 96 -31.51 21.43 -1.79
CA ALA A 96 -32.29 20.64 -2.72
C ALA A 96 -33.67 21.28 -2.98
N GLY A 97 -34.03 21.41 -4.25
CA GLY A 97 -35.28 22.06 -4.68
C GLY A 97 -35.19 23.58 -4.87
N GLN A 98 -34.06 24.21 -4.53
CA GLN A 98 -33.85 25.63 -4.79
C GLN A 98 -33.75 25.93 -6.29
N VAL A 99 -34.47 26.95 -6.75
CA VAL A 99 -34.44 27.37 -8.16
C VAL A 99 -33.14 28.11 -8.46
N LEU A 100 -32.29 27.51 -9.30
CA LEU A 100 -30.99 28.07 -9.67
C LEU A 100 -31.08 29.11 -10.81
N ALA A 101 -31.84 28.79 -11.86
CA ALA A 101 -32.01 29.64 -13.03
C ALA A 101 -33.39 29.42 -13.68
N VAL A 102 -33.86 30.43 -14.40
CA VAL A 102 -35.07 30.37 -15.24
C VAL A 102 -34.64 30.50 -16.70
N VAL A 103 -35.05 29.53 -17.53
CA VAL A 103 -34.67 29.44 -18.94
C VAL A 103 -35.91 29.53 -19.82
N ARG A 104 -35.88 30.42 -20.82
CA ARG A 104 -36.86 30.50 -21.90
C ARG A 104 -36.50 29.51 -23.00
N SER A 105 -37.31 28.47 -23.20
CA SER A 105 -37.09 27.49 -24.26
C SER A 105 -38.06 27.71 -25.43
N GLY A 106 -37.53 27.80 -26.64
CA GLY A 106 -38.33 27.83 -27.87
C GLY A 106 -38.97 26.47 -28.17
N GLU A 107 -38.22 25.37 -27.98
CA GLU A 107 -38.74 24.00 -28.19
C GLU A 107 -39.98 23.71 -27.35
N ILE A 108 -39.96 24.08 -26.07
CA ILE A 108 -41.13 23.88 -25.19
C ILE A 108 -42.30 24.77 -25.62
N ALA A 109 -42.03 25.99 -26.11
CA ALA A 109 -43.08 26.87 -26.62
C ALA A 109 -43.76 26.27 -27.87
N ASP A 110 -42.98 25.68 -28.78
CA ASP A 110 -43.51 25.03 -29.98
C ASP A 110 -44.36 23.80 -29.65
N VAL A 111 -43.89 22.94 -28.74
CA VAL A 111 -44.66 21.78 -28.26
C VAL A 111 -45.97 22.22 -27.60
N GLN A 112 -45.94 23.27 -26.77
CA GLN A 112 -47.14 23.81 -26.13
C GLN A 112 -48.14 24.35 -27.16
N ASN A 113 -47.68 25.00 -28.21
CA ASN A 113 -48.52 25.50 -29.30
C ASN A 113 -49.17 24.37 -30.09
N GLN A 114 -48.42 23.31 -30.41
CA GLN A 114 -48.97 22.14 -31.11
C GLN A 114 -50.03 21.43 -30.26
N ASN A 115 -49.78 21.28 -28.96
CA ASN A 115 -50.73 20.64 -28.05
C ASN A 115 -52.01 21.48 -27.87
N SER A 116 -51.91 22.81 -27.86
CA SER A 116 -53.10 23.67 -27.78
C SER A 116 -53.95 23.61 -29.05
N THR A 117 -53.33 23.59 -30.23
CA THR A 117 -54.03 23.41 -31.51
C THR A 117 -54.67 22.03 -31.64
N ALA A 118 -54.01 20.96 -31.17
CA ALA A 118 -54.56 19.60 -31.26
C ALA A 118 -55.76 19.36 -30.34
N GLY A 119 -55.84 20.04 -29.19
CA GLY A 119 -56.96 19.92 -28.25
C GLY A 119 -58.15 20.83 -28.54
N THR A 120 -58.09 21.62 -29.62
CA THR A 120 -59.18 22.53 -30.03
C THR A 120 -60.05 22.00 -31.18
N ASP A 121 -59.91 20.72 -31.53
CA ASP A 121 -60.72 19.99 -32.52
C ASP A 121 -61.60 18.90 -31.85
#